data_AF-A0A062UVP8-F1
#
_entry.id   AF-A0A062UVP8-F1
#
_cell.length_a   1.000
_cell.length_b   1.000
_cell.length_c   1.000
_cell.angle_alpha   90.00
_cell.angle_beta   90.00
_cell.angle_gamma   90.00
#
_symmetry.space_group_name_H-M   'P 1'
#
loop_
_entity.id
_entity.type
_entity.pdbx_description
1 polymer ?
#
loop_
_entity_poly.entity_id
_entity_poly.type
_entity_poly.pdbx_seq_one_letter_code
_entity_poly.pdbx_strand_id
1 'polypeptide(L)' 'MIGVRETVWNIGAVFILIVAIIGIALFVFWLLMLIDCLKRQDNKFAIGGDYAKLIWVLVIIFTGIIGALIYYFLIKRNE' A
#
# COMPACT_ATOMS: atom_id res chain seq x y z
N MET A 1 40.75 -17.03 -5.78
CA MET A 1 39.76 -16.82 -4.70
C MET A 1 39.08 -15.44 -4.71
N ILE A 2 39.42 -14.52 -5.63
CA ILE A 2 38.86 -13.16 -5.71
C ILE A 2 37.51 -13.06 -6.46
N GLY A 3 37.30 -13.84 -7.54
CA GLY A 3 36.06 -13.78 -8.33
C GLY A 3 34.80 -14.33 -7.65
N VAL A 4 34.95 -15.24 -6.68
CA VAL A 4 33.79 -15.78 -5.92
C VAL A 4 33.24 -14.72 -4.95
N ARG A 5 34.09 -13.86 -4.39
CA ARG A 5 33.66 -12.82 -3.44
C ARG A 5 32.81 -11.74 -4.12
N GLU A 6 33.27 -11.23 -5.26
CA GLU A 6 32.58 -10.22 -6.08
C GLU A 6 31.18 -10.67 -6.54
N THR A 7 31.05 -11.95 -6.91
CA THR A 7 29.77 -12.52 -7.35
C THR A 7 28.75 -12.62 -6.21
N VAL A 8 29.15 -12.94 -4.98
CA VAL A 8 28.22 -12.96 -3.84
C VAL A 8 27.72 -11.55 -3.50
N TRP A 9 28.61 -10.54 -3.54
CA TRP A 9 28.23 -9.15 -3.29
C TRP A 9 27.24 -8.61 -4.34
N ASN A 10 27.45 -8.93 -5.62
CA ASN A 10 26.54 -8.54 -6.69
C ASN A 10 25.15 -9.17 -6.55
N ILE A 11 25.06 -10.46 -6.18
CA ILE A 11 23.77 -11.13 -5.95
C ILE A 11 23.02 -10.49 -4.79
N GLY A 12 23.73 -10.18 -3.69
CA GLY A 12 23.14 -9.48 -2.55
C GLY A 12 22.61 -8.08 -2.90
N ALA A 13 23.38 -7.31 -3.69
CA ALA A 13 22.97 -5.98 -4.13
C ALA A 13 21.73 -6.00 -5.03
N VAL A 14 21.65 -6.95 -5.98
CA VAL A 14 20.48 -7.13 -6.84
C VAL A 14 19.25 -7.53 -6.03
N PHE A 15 19.40 -8.43 -5.06
CA PHE A 15 18.31 -8.83 -4.17
C PHE A 15 17.77 -7.63 -3.36
N ILE A 16 18.65 -6.81 -2.79
CA ILE A 16 18.26 -5.60 -2.05
C ILE A 16 17.53 -4.61 -2.97
N LEU A 17 18.01 -4.41 -4.20
CA LEU A 17 17.34 -3.55 -5.19
C LEU A 17 15.92 -4.02 -5.51
N ILE A 18 15.73 -5.32 -5.72
CA ILE A 18 14.40 -5.89 -6.01
C ILE A 18 13.46 -5.67 -4.81
N VAL A 19 13.93 -5.96 -3.59
CA VAL A 19 13.13 -5.76 -2.37
C VAL A 19 12.80 -4.28 -2.18
N ALA A 20 13.74 -3.37 -2.44
CA ALA A 20 13.52 -1.93 -2.36
C ALA A 20 12.45 -1.46 -3.36
N ILE A 21 12.51 -1.92 -4.61
CA ILE A 21 11.52 -1.58 -5.64
C ILE A 21 10.13 -2.07 -5.23
N ILE A 22 10.02 -3.31 -4.73
CA ILE A 22 8.74 -3.86 -4.25
C ILE A 22 8.21 -3.06 -3.06
N GLY A 23 9.07 -2.72 -2.10
CA GLY A 23 8.71 -1.90 -0.95
C GLY A 23 8.18 -0.51 -1.36
N ILE A 24 8.84 0.14 -2.32
CA ILE A 24 8.40 1.43 -2.87
C ILE A 24 7.06 1.27 -3.60
N ALA A 25 6.90 0.24 -4.42
CA ALA A 25 5.65 -0.01 -5.14
C ALA A 25 4.47 -0.24 -4.18
N LEU A 26 4.68 -1.00 -3.11
CA LEU A 26 3.68 -1.20 -2.06
C LEU A 26 3.36 0.08 -1.30
N PHE A 27 4.36 0.92 -1.03
CA PHE A 27 4.16 2.22 -0.38
C PHE A 27 3.38 3.19 -1.26
N VAL A 28 3.71 3.25 -2.56
CA VAL A 28 2.95 4.04 -3.55
C VAL A 28 1.52 3.52 -3.67
N PHE A 29 1.32 2.20 -3.73
CA PHE A 29 -0.02 1.60 -3.76
C PHE A 29 -0.85 1.99 -2.53
N TRP A 30 -0.25 1.95 -1.34
CA TRP A 30 -0.89 2.38 -0.11
C TRP A 30 -1.29 3.87 -0.15
N LEU A 31 -0.39 4.75 -0.62
CA LEU A 31 -0.69 6.17 -0.82
C LEU A 31 -1.80 6.40 -1.84
N LEU A 32 -1.83 5.65 -2.95
CA LEU A 32 -2.87 5.76 -3.96
C LEU A 32 -4.25 5.41 -3.39
N MET A 33 -4.34 4.39 -2.53
CA MET A 33 -5.60 4.06 -1.85
C MET A 33 -6.03 5.16 -0.86
N LEU A 34 -5.07 5.83 -0.22
CA LEU A 34 -5.33 6.95 0.66
C LEU A 34 -5.86 8.16 -0.13
N ILE A 35 -5.25 8.48 -1.27
CA ILE A 35 -5.70 9.54 -2.19
C ILE A 35 -7.09 9.20 -2.75
N ASP A 36 -7.33 7.96 -3.16
CA ASP A 36 -8.63 7.48 -3.65
C ASP A 36 -9.72 7.66 -2.58
N CYS A 37 -9.43 7.27 -1.34
CA CYS A 37 -10.32 7.46 -0.19
C CYS A 37 -10.63 8.94 0.08
N LEU A 38 -9.65 9.84 -0.06
CA LEU A 38 -9.85 11.29 0.12
C LEU A 38 -10.65 11.93 -1.03
N LYS A 39 -10.43 11.47 -2.26
CA LYS A 39 -11.12 11.99 -3.46
C LYS A 39 -12.55 11.48 -3.60
N ARG A 40 -12.87 10.29 -3.07
CA ARG A 40 -14.22 9.72 -3.10
C ARG A 40 -15.17 10.59 -2.27
N GLN A 41 -16.39 10.81 -2.75
CA GLN A 41 -17.40 11.58 -2.04
C GLN A 41 -17.99 10.77 -0.87
N ASP A 42 -18.30 11.48 0.22
CA ASP A 42 -18.68 10.87 1.50
C ASP A 42 -19.99 10.05 1.39
N ASN A 43 -20.82 10.37 0.40
CA ASN A 43 -22.10 9.71 0.11
C ASN A 43 -21.97 8.30 -0.50
N LYS A 44 -20.75 7.85 -0.79
CA LYS A 44 -20.45 6.56 -1.44
C LYS A 44 -19.88 5.52 -0.47
N PHE A 45 -19.76 5.88 0.80
CA PHE A 45 -19.31 4.95 1.84
C PHE A 45 -20.53 4.30 2.50
N ALA A 46 -20.78 3.03 2.17
CA ALA A 46 -21.88 2.25 2.74
C ALA A 46 -21.76 2.05 4.27
N ILE A 47 -20.55 2.22 4.83
CA ILE A 47 -20.23 2.00 6.25
C ILE A 47 -19.56 3.25 6.81
N GLY A 48 -20.18 3.90 7.81
CA GLY A 48 -19.55 4.96 8.61
C GLY A 48 -20.30 6.31 8.70
N GLY A 49 -21.43 6.48 8.01
CA GLY A 49 -22.25 7.70 8.07
C GLY A 49 -21.49 8.98 7.66
N ASP A 50 -21.82 10.12 8.25
CA ASP A 50 -21.20 11.43 7.94
C ASP A 50 -19.67 11.48 8.11
N TYR A 51 -19.09 10.58 8.92
CA TYR A 51 -17.65 10.51 9.19
C TYR A 51 -16.95 9.31 8.52
N ALA A 52 -17.61 8.62 7.60
CA ALA A 52 -17.08 7.41 6.98
C ALA A 52 -15.69 7.61 6.34
N LYS A 53 -15.49 8.72 5.63
CA LYS A 53 -14.19 9.06 5.03
C LYS A 53 -13.08 9.14 6.09
N LEU A 54 -13.33 9.83 7.21
CA LEU A 54 -12.35 9.99 8.29
C LEU A 54 -11.98 8.64 8.92
N ILE A 55 -12.97 7.78 9.16
CA ILE A 55 -12.76 6.44 9.71
C ILE A 55 -11.89 5.60 8.76
N TRP A 56 -12.21 5.57 7.47
CA TRP A 56 -11.45 4.79 6.49
C TRP A 56 -10.03 5.30 6.27
N VAL A 57 -9.83 6.62 6.30
CA VAL A 57 -8.49 7.21 6.29
C VAL A 57 -7.70 6.77 7.53
N LEU A 58 -8.30 6.80 8.72
CA LEU A 58 -7.65 6.30 9.95
C LEU A 58 -7.30 4.81 9.85
N VAL A 59 -8.23 3.98 9.37
CA VAL A 59 -7.98 2.54 9.19
C VAL A 59 -6.81 2.31 8.25
N ILE A 60 -6.80 2.94 7.07
CA ILE A 60 -5.71 2.81 6.09
C ILE A 60 -4.38 3.30 6.69
N ILE A 61 -4.39 4.38 7.50
CA ILE A 61 -3.19 4.90 8.16
C ILE A 61 -2.64 3.92 9.22
N PHE A 62 -3.48 3.45 10.13
CA PHE A 62 -3.04 2.60 11.25
C PHE A 62 -2.72 1.16 10.84
N THR A 63 -3.41 0.63 9.82
CA THR A 63 -3.19 -0.75 9.37
C THR A 63 -2.29 -0.86 8.14
N GLY A 64 -1.89 0.28 7.55
CA GLY A 64 -0.97 0.31 6.42
C GLY A 64 -1.49 -0.44 5.19
N ILE A 65 -0.66 -1.30 4.60
CA ILE A 65 -0.99 -2.10 3.41
C ILE A 65 -2.23 -2.98 3.64
N ILE A 66 -2.42 -3.50 4.86
CA ILE A 66 -3.57 -4.34 5.20
C ILE A 66 -4.87 -3.52 5.11
N GLY A 67 -4.85 -2.28 5.58
CA GLY A 67 -5.99 -1.37 5.46
C GLY A 67 -6.32 -1.00 4.02
N ALA A 68 -5.30 -0.78 3.20
CA ALA A 68 -5.46 -0.54 1.77
C ALA A 68 -6.11 -1.74 1.05
N LEU A 69 -5.73 -2.97 1.41
CA LEU A 69 -6.35 -4.19 0.88
C LEU A 69 -7.81 -4.33 1.34
N ILE A 70 -8.09 -4.11 2.62
CA ILE A 70 -9.44 -4.17 3.18
C ILE A 70 -10.35 -3.12 2.50
N TYR A 71 -9.85 -1.89 2.32
CA TYR A 71 -10.54 -0.83 1.58
C TYR A 71 -10.84 -1.26 0.14
N TYR A 72 -9.85 -1.80 -0.56
CA TYR A 72 -10.04 -2.27 -1.94
C TYR A 72 -11.13 -3.35 -2.03
N PHE A 73 -11.10 -4.36 -1.15
CA PHE A 73 -12.07 -5.46 -1.17
C PHE A 73 -13.48 -5.06 -0.73
N LEU A 74 -13.62 -4.18 0.26
CA LEU A 74 -14.92 -3.80 0.82
C LEU A 74 -15.59 -2.64 0.09
N ILE A 75 -14.82 -1.68 -0.43
CA ILE A 75 -15.36 -0.43 -0.99
C ILE A 75 -15.25 -0.37 -2.50
N LYS A 76 -14.17 -0.88 -3.09
CA LYS A 76 -13.97 -0.81 -4.54
C LYS A 76 -14.60 -1.98 -5.28
N ARG A 77 -14.78 -3.14 -4.64
CA ARG A 77 -15.44 -4.32 -5.22
C ARG A 77 -16.98 -4.26 -5.14
N ASN A 78 -17.51 -3.52 -4.18
CA ASN A 78 -18.95 -3.44 -3.91
C ASN A 78 -19.63 -2.23 -4.58
N GLU A 79 -18.90 -1.49 -5.41
CA GLU A 79 -19.48 -0.59 -6.43
C GLU A 79 -19.60 -1.32 -7.76
#